data_AF-A0AA36MWI6-F1
#
_entry.id   AF-A0AA36MWI6-F1
#
_cell.length_a   1.000
_cell.length_b   1.000
_cell.length_c   1.000
_cell.angle_alpha   90.00
_cell.angle_beta   90.00
_cell.angle_gamma   90.00
#
_symmetry.space_group_name_H-M   'P 1'
#
loop_
_entity.id
_entity.type
_entity.pdbx_description
1 polymer ?
#
loop_
_entity_poly.entity_id
_entity_poly.type
_entity_poly.pdbx_seq_one_letter_code
_entity_poly.pdbx_strand_id
1 'polypeptide(L)'
;MSQKSTGSPENPVWDNSIMSIELTDDFQLQDYPLRLGLCSSETGPPDYGFVMINLEQILHSRTEVDPDEVVSMKGWFPLFDTMTGVRGRILAAWKHFRRGAGYKFPLRQCHEQL
;
A
#
# COMPACT_ATOMS: atom_id res chain seq x y z
N MET A 1 -3.58 -0.06 15.31
CA MET A 1 -3.11 1.34 15.28
C MET A 1 -4.20 2.15 14.60
N SER A 2 -4.98 2.92 15.37
CA SER A 2 -5.98 3.84 14.81
C SER A 2 -5.28 4.93 14.05
N GLN A 3 -5.66 5.17 12.81
CA GLN A 3 -5.16 6.33 12.07
C GLN A 3 -6.24 7.40 11.98
N LYS A 4 -5.86 8.62 12.31
CA LYS A 4 -6.67 9.81 12.13
C LYS A 4 -6.45 10.30 10.71
N SER A 5 -7.51 10.34 9.89
CA SER A 5 -7.47 11.04 8.61
C SER A 5 -7.65 12.55 8.83
N THR A 6 -6.99 13.34 8.01
CA THR A 6 -7.30 14.76 7.80
C THR A 6 -8.19 14.87 6.54
N GLY A 7 -8.83 16.02 6.26
CA GLY A 7 -9.74 16.16 5.11
C GLY A 7 -11.21 15.85 5.42
N SER A 8 -12.05 15.80 4.37
CA SER A 8 -13.49 15.57 4.52
C SER A 8 -13.83 14.07 4.47
N PRO A 9 -14.97 13.63 5.03
CA PRO A 9 -15.36 12.22 5.02
C PRO A 9 -15.43 11.60 3.61
N GLU A 10 -15.77 12.38 2.60
CA GLU A 10 -15.82 11.97 1.20
C GLU A 10 -14.47 12.03 0.47
N ASN A 11 -13.48 12.73 1.03
CA ASN A 11 -12.11 12.79 0.51
C ASN A 11 -11.08 12.78 1.66
N PRO A 12 -10.99 11.68 2.41
CA PRO A 12 -10.08 11.56 3.52
C PRO A 12 -8.63 11.52 3.03
N VAL A 13 -7.75 12.17 3.78
CA VAL A 13 -6.31 12.19 3.61
C VAL A 13 -5.69 11.41 4.75
N TRP A 14 -5.04 10.30 4.43
CA TRP A 14 -4.26 9.53 5.40
C TRP A 14 -2.82 10.06 5.40
N ASP A 15 -2.42 10.72 6.48
CA ASP A 15 -1.06 11.28 6.60
C ASP A 15 -0.02 10.16 6.72
N ASN A 16 0.91 10.11 5.77
CA ASN A 16 2.18 9.35 5.77
C ASN A 16 2.13 7.98 6.48
N SER A 17 1.03 7.25 6.29
CA SER A 17 0.81 5.98 6.96
C SER A 17 1.58 4.88 6.26
N ILE A 18 2.71 4.49 6.86
CA ILE A 18 3.50 3.36 6.39
C ILE A 18 2.99 2.10 7.10
N MET A 19 2.37 1.21 6.33
CA MET A 19 2.13 -0.17 6.74
C MET A 19 3.25 -1.05 6.18
N SER A 20 3.87 -1.86 7.04
CA SER A 20 4.87 -2.83 6.63
C SER A 20 4.35 -4.24 6.90
N ILE A 21 4.47 -5.11 5.90
CA ILE A 21 4.14 -6.52 6.02
C ILE A 21 5.45 -7.27 5.83
N GLU A 22 5.85 -8.03 6.84
CA GLU A 22 6.99 -8.92 6.72
C GLU A 22 6.53 -10.22 6.08
N LEU A 23 7.22 -10.64 5.03
CA LEU A 23 6.94 -11.85 4.28
C LEU A 23 8.12 -12.78 4.45
N THR A 24 7.82 -14.06 4.68
CA THR A 24 8.85 -15.10 4.79
C THR A 24 9.39 -15.50 3.43
N ASP A 25 8.59 -15.35 2.38
CA ASP A 25 8.93 -15.74 1.01
C ASP A 25 8.18 -14.88 -0.01
N ASP A 26 8.85 -14.53 -1.12
CA ASP A 26 8.32 -13.75 -2.23
C ASP A 26 7.21 -14.52 -2.97
N PHE A 27 7.18 -15.86 -2.91
CA PHE A 27 6.12 -16.68 -3.52
C PHE A 27 4.71 -16.37 -2.99
N GLN A 28 4.60 -15.94 -1.72
CA GLN A 28 3.30 -15.58 -1.13
C GLN A 28 2.64 -14.37 -1.80
N LEU A 29 3.41 -13.57 -2.53
CA LEU A 29 2.92 -12.41 -3.28
C LEU A 29 2.52 -12.73 -4.72
N GLN A 30 2.81 -13.95 -5.21
CA GLN A 30 2.53 -14.37 -6.59
C GLN A 30 1.11 -14.94 -6.73
N ASP A 31 0.62 -15.64 -5.71
CA ASP A 31 -0.63 -16.40 -5.83
C ASP A 31 -1.90 -15.56 -5.63
N TYR A 32 -1.81 -14.45 -4.88
CA TYR A 32 -2.97 -13.64 -4.51
C TYR A 32 -2.68 -12.14 -4.53
N PRO A 33 -3.62 -11.32 -5.06
CA PRO A 33 -3.48 -9.88 -4.98
C PRO A 33 -3.58 -9.42 -3.52
N LEU A 34 -2.81 -8.38 -3.18
CA LEU A 34 -2.97 -7.71 -1.90
C LEU A 34 -4.32 -6.98 -1.88
N ARG A 35 -5.15 -7.32 -0.89
CA ARG A 35 -6.47 -6.72 -0.70
C ARG A 35 -6.43 -5.76 0.48
N LEU A 36 -6.64 -4.48 0.20
CA LEU A 36 -6.83 -3.45 1.24
C LEU A 36 -8.31 -3.16 1.40
N GLY A 37 -8.84 -3.39 2.59
CA GLY A 37 -10.21 -2.99 2.94
C GLY A 37 -10.26 -1.57 3.50
N LEU A 38 -11.22 -0.77 3.05
CA LEU A 38 -11.48 0.54 3.64
C LEU A 38 -12.61 0.42 4.67
N CYS A 39 -12.31 0.80 5.91
CA CYS A 39 -13.21 0.70 7.05
C CYS A 39 -13.56 2.08 7.61
N SER A 40 -14.82 2.29 8.02
CA SER A 40 -15.27 3.46 8.79
C SER A 40 -14.76 3.49 10.22
N SER A 41 -14.45 2.31 10.78
CA SER A 41 -14.03 2.15 12.17
C SER A 41 -12.82 1.23 12.26
N GLU A 42 -12.12 1.29 13.39
CA GLU A 42 -10.97 0.41 13.66
C GLU A 42 -11.36 -1.07 13.77
N THR A 43 -12.58 -1.33 14.23
CA THR A 43 -13.07 -2.66 14.55
C THR A 43 -14.29 -2.94 13.69
N GLY A 44 -14.09 -3.64 12.58
CA GLY A 44 -15.18 -4.01 11.71
C GLY A 44 -14.70 -4.53 10.36
N PRO A 45 -15.57 -5.23 9.62
CA PRO A 45 -15.29 -5.57 8.24
C PRO A 45 -15.23 -4.28 7.38
N PRO A 46 -14.53 -4.32 6.23
CA PRO A 46 -14.53 -3.22 5.28
C PRO A 46 -15.96 -2.91 4.80
N ASP A 47 -16.36 -1.64 4.89
CA ASP A 47 -17.71 -1.15 4.60
C ASP A 47 -17.75 -0.14 3.44
N TYR A 48 -16.60 0.43 3.08
CA TYR A 48 -16.48 1.30 1.90
C TYR A 48 -15.95 0.59 0.65
N GLY A 49 -15.55 -0.67 0.80
CA GLY A 49 -15.02 -1.49 -0.29
C GLY A 49 -13.57 -1.88 -0.08
N PHE A 50 -12.94 -2.32 -1.17
CA PHE A 50 -11.57 -2.82 -1.17
C PHE A 50 -10.81 -2.42 -2.43
N VAL A 51 -9.51 -2.29 -2.27
CA VAL A 51 -8.55 -2.13 -3.36
C VAL A 51 -7.81 -3.46 -3.53
N MET A 52 -7.68 -3.92 -4.77
CA MET A 52 -6.89 -5.11 -5.11
C MET A 52 -5.65 -4.67 -5.86
N ILE A 53 -4.49 -5.16 -5.43
CA ILE A 53 -3.21 -4.81 -6.01
C ILE A 53 -2.49 -6.09 -6.40
N ASN A 54 -2.23 -6.23 -7.70
CA ASN A 54 -1.40 -7.30 -8.19
C ASN A 54 0.08 -6.92 -7.98
N LEU A 55 0.77 -7.70 -7.14
CA LEU A 55 2.15 -7.48 -6.77
C LEU A 55 3.13 -8.19 -7.72
N GLU A 56 2.67 -9.03 -8.65
CA GLU A 56 3.52 -9.69 -9.66
C GLU A 56 4.41 -8.70 -10.41
N GLN A 57 3.88 -7.52 -10.78
CA GLN A 57 4.65 -6.49 -11.47
C GLN A 57 5.83 -5.98 -10.64
N ILE A 58 5.69 -5.95 -9.31
CA ILE A 58 6.74 -5.53 -8.38
C ILE A 58 7.78 -6.66 -8.19
N LEU A 59 7.36 -7.92 -8.32
CA LEU A 59 8.23 -9.08 -8.22
C LEU A 59 9.04 -9.31 -9.52
N HIS A 60 8.42 -9.15 -10.69
CA HIS A 60 9.05 -9.43 -12.00
C HIS A 60 10.00 -8.32 -12.47
N SER A 61 9.69 -7.04 -12.19
CA SER A 61 10.60 -5.93 -12.50
C SER A 61 11.97 -6.07 -11.82
N ARG A 62 12.03 -6.86 -10.75
CA ARG A 62 13.22 -7.09 -9.95
C ARG A 62 14.15 -8.18 -10.50
N THR A 63 13.60 -9.17 -11.21
CA THR A 63 14.40 -10.27 -11.77
C THR A 63 15.25 -9.84 -12.97
N GLU A 64 14.94 -8.71 -13.59
CA GLU A 64 15.56 -8.29 -14.85
C GLU A 64 16.69 -7.27 -14.70
N VAL A 65 16.71 -6.47 -13.62
CA VAL A 65 17.58 -5.28 -13.54
C VAL A 65 18.59 -5.36 -12.40
N ASP A 66 18.14 -5.56 -11.14
CA ASP A 66 19.01 -5.74 -9.97
C ASP A 66 18.21 -6.31 -8.77
N PRO A 67 18.63 -7.42 -8.14
CA PRO A 67 17.93 -8.01 -6.98
C PRO A 67 17.89 -7.09 -5.75
N ASP A 68 18.77 -6.10 -5.63
CA ASP A 68 18.78 -5.12 -4.54
C ASP A 68 18.05 -3.81 -4.89
N GLU A 69 17.56 -3.68 -6.12
CA GLU A 69 16.80 -2.50 -6.54
C GLU A 69 15.47 -2.43 -5.81
N VAL A 70 15.21 -1.25 -5.25
CA VAL A 70 13.96 -0.97 -4.58
C VAL A 70 12.89 -0.64 -5.61
N VAL A 71 12.07 -1.63 -5.93
CA VAL A 71 10.90 -1.43 -6.78
C VAL A 71 9.81 -0.72 -5.99
N SER A 72 9.27 0.36 -6.58
CA SER A 72 8.14 1.10 -6.01
C SER A 72 7.05 1.36 -7.04
N MET A 73 5.80 1.38 -6.58
CA MET A 73 4.63 1.69 -7.38
C MET A 73 3.82 2.75 -6.65
N LYS A 74 3.37 3.80 -7.35
CA LYS A 74 2.49 4.82 -6.78
C LYS A 74 1.41 5.17 -7.80
N GLY A 75 0.16 5.26 -7.35
CA GLY A 75 -0.93 5.59 -8.24
C GLY A 75 -2.29 5.63 -7.57
N TRP A 76 -3.29 6.01 -8.38
CA TRP A 76 -4.69 5.96 -8.01
C TRP A 76 -5.26 4.59 -8.33
N PHE A 77 -5.70 3.87 -7.31
CA PHE A 77 -6.27 2.54 -7.44
C PHE A 77 -7.79 2.60 -7.25
N PRO A 78 -8.57 1.88 -8.07
CA PRO A 78 -10.03 1.84 -7.94
C PRO A 78 -10.45 1.19 -6.62
N LEU A 79 -11.42 1.81 -5.95
CA LEU A 79 -12.09 1.27 -4.78
C LEU A 79 -13.32 0.48 -5.25
N PHE A 80 -13.29 -0.83 -5.04
CA PHE A 80 -14.36 -1.74 -5.43
C PHE A 80 -15.28 -2.07 -4.27
N ASP A 81 -16.58 -2.05 -4.52
CA ASP A 81 -17.62 -2.56 -3.63
C ASP A 81 -18.35 -3.70 -4.36
N THR A 82 -18.58 -4.80 -3.64
CA THR A 82 -19.28 -5.98 -4.16
C THR A 82 -20.69 -5.67 -4.66
N MET A 83 -21.32 -4.61 -4.16
CA MET A 83 -22.71 -4.26 -4.50
C MET A 83 -22.84 -3.29 -5.67
N THR A 84 -21.89 -2.38 -5.85
CA THR A 84 -22.05 -1.21 -6.74
C THR A 84 -20.92 -1.04 -7.76
N GLY A 85 -19.88 -1.90 -7.72
CA GLY A 85 -18.74 -1.80 -8.61
C GLY A 85 -17.73 -0.76 -8.11
N VAL A 86 -17.31 0.18 -8.96
CA VAL A 86 -16.28 1.18 -8.61
C VAL A 86 -16.92 2.39 -7.96
N ARG A 87 -16.54 2.69 -6.70
CA ARG A 87 -17.10 3.81 -5.91
C ARG A 87 -16.20 5.02 -5.78
N GLY A 88 -14.92 4.87 -6.15
CA GLY A 88 -13.93 5.93 -5.97
C GLY A 88 -12.53 5.42 -6.29
N ARG A 89 -11.53 6.20 -5.87
CA ARG A 89 -10.12 5.84 -6.03
C ARG A 89 -9.34 6.21 -4.77
N ILE A 90 -8.32 5.42 -4.44
CA ILE A 90 -7.39 5.68 -3.34
C ILE A 90 -6.00 5.91 -3.92
N LEU A 91 -5.31 6.95 -3.44
CA LEU A 91 -3.91 7.16 -3.74
C LEU A 91 -3.08 6.27 -2.80
N ALA A 92 -2.35 5.32 -3.35
CA ALA A 92 -1.48 4.43 -2.57
C ALA A 92 -0.09 4.35 -3.20
N ALA A 93 0.91 4.05 -2.35
CA ALA A 93 2.26 3.78 -2.76
C ALA A 93 2.76 2.49 -2.09
N TRP A 94 3.54 1.72 -2.85
CA TRP A 94 4.05 0.41 -2.50
C TRP A 94 5.55 0.42 -2.71
N LYS A 95 6.28 -0.19 -1.77
CA LYS A 95 7.73 -0.31 -1.85
C LYS A 95 8.12 -1.68 -1.30
N HIS A 96 8.78 -2.46 -2.13
CA HIS A 96 9.27 -3.78 -1.74
C HIS A 96 10.74 -3.70 -1.30
N PHE A 97 11.10 -4.42 -0.26
CA PHE A 97 12.47 -4.51 0.24
C PHE A 97 12.79 -5.97 0.56
N ARG A 98 13.83 -6.59 -0.04
CA ARG A 98 14.42 -7.75 0.64
C ARG A 98 15.30 -7.25 1.76
N ARG A 99 15.13 -7.84 2.94
CA ARG A 99 16.18 -7.84 3.94
C ARG A 99 17.22 -8.92 3.57
N GLY A 100 18.22 -8.53 2.80
CA GLY A 100 19.54 -9.17 2.88
C GLY A 100 20.32 -8.48 3.99
N ALA A 101 20.49 -9.15 5.14
CA ALA A 101 21.42 -8.77 6.22
C ALA A 101 21.53 -7.28 6.59
N GLY A 102 20.58 -6.79 7.40
CA GLY A 102 20.74 -5.59 8.22
C GLY A 102 20.76 -4.25 7.46
N TYR A 103 20.10 -3.24 8.03
CA TYR A 103 20.60 -1.89 8.31
C TYR A 103 19.40 -1.00 8.63
N LYS A 104 19.54 -0.22 9.71
CA LYS A 104 18.62 0.85 10.12
C LYS A 104 18.70 1.98 9.11
N PHE A 105 17.57 2.63 8.82
CA PHE A 105 17.57 3.93 8.15
C PHE A 105 16.96 5.03 9.02
N PRO A 106 17.54 6.24 9.00
CA PRO A 106 17.17 7.33 9.89
C PRO A 106 15.89 8.03 9.45
N LEU A 107 15.17 8.54 10.45
CA LEU A 107 14.20 9.62 10.30
C LEU A 107 14.81 10.74 9.47
N ARG A 108 14.16 11.10 8.34
CA ARG A 108 14.34 12.43 7.75
C ARG A 108 12.98 13.08 7.52
N GLN A 109 12.76 14.09 8.34
CA GLN A 109 11.94 15.26 8.07
C GLN A 109 12.44 15.90 6.77
N CYS A 110 11.58 16.05 5.77
CA CYS A 110 11.77 17.03 4.72
C CYS A 110 10.57 17.97 4.75
N HIS A 111 10.83 19.14 5.32
CA HIS A 111 10.04 20.35 5.15
C HIS A 111 10.65 21.09 3.96
N GLU A 112 9.86 21.42 2.95
CA GLU A 112 10.10 22.44 1.90
C GLU A 112 8.80 22.45 1.09
N GLN A 113 7.84 23.35 1.35
CA GLN A 113 7.77 24.72 0.83
C GLN A 113 8.36 24.87 -0.58
N LEU A 114 7.48 24.79 -1.58
CA LEU A 114 7.23 25.82 -2.59
C LEU A 114 5.80 25.64 -3.14
#